data_AF-A0A8C5AG00-F1
#
_entry.id   AF-A0A8C5AG00-F1
#
_cell.length_a   1.000
_cell.length_b   1.000
_cell.length_c   1.000
_cell.angle_alpha   90.00
_cell.angle_beta   90.00
_cell.angle_gamma   90.00
#
_symmetry.space_group_name_H-M   'P 1'
#
loop_
_entity.id
_entity.type
_entity.pdbx_description
1 polymer ?
#
loop_
_entity_poly.entity_id
_entity_poly.type
_entity_poly.pdbx_seq_one_letter_code
_entity_poly.pdbx_strand_id
1 'polypeptide(L)'
;RKRENGVCCLDVKRPELPHALTTTSVSLDRTSPSLYLCRSLSAPQIVKVWSEDGAGKVLEILAEMTARDVCQLLVYKSHCLDDNCWTLVEHYPLLGLERCVEDHELVVQVQLSMGSEGKFLFRKNFAKYEFFRNPLNFFPEQMVAWCQESNGSIPPSQLLQNFLDSSSCPEIQGHLYLRETGRRSWKKLYMFLRRSGLYYSTKGTSKEPRHLQLLADLEDNNMFTAVTARKAHNAPTDYQFSIKPSKARSECKELKMLCAEDEQSRTCWTTAFRLLKHGISLYHNYTGPQSKKPPLSSHPPQRSVSENSLVAMDFSGRTGRVIDNPAEAQSAAMEEGQSWRKRSQRLNVLGSPGPLHTPSLSAVIHRTQLWFHGRIVREEAQRMMVQQGQVDGLFLLRDSQSNPKAFVLTLCHHQKTKHFQILPYEEEGQVFFSLDDGATKFTDLIHLVDFYELNRGVLPCRLKHPCTAVAL
;
A
#
# COMPACT_ATOMS: atom_id res chain seq x y z
N ARG A 1 2.90 -36.37 24.93
CA ARG A 1 3.00 -35.81 26.31
C ARG A 1 4.18 -34.84 26.34
N LYS A 2 3.96 -33.54 26.12
CA LYS A 2 4.97 -32.49 26.28
C LYS A 2 4.35 -31.36 27.11
N ARG A 3 5.01 -31.06 28.22
CA ARG A 3 4.75 -30.04 29.26
C ARG A 3 4.73 -28.65 28.60
N GLU A 4 3.69 -27.82 28.73
CA GLU A 4 3.35 -26.96 29.88
C GLU A 4 4.55 -26.21 30.47
N ASN A 5 4.57 -24.88 30.25
CA ASN A 5 5.00 -23.85 31.20
C ASN A 5 4.59 -22.49 30.61
N GLY A 6 3.41 -22.02 31.01
CA GLY A 6 3.00 -20.62 30.88
C GLY A 6 3.57 -19.79 32.03
N VAL A 7 3.62 -18.48 31.83
CA VAL A 7 3.77 -17.50 32.91
C VAL A 7 2.61 -16.51 32.80
N CYS A 8 1.95 -16.31 33.92
CA CYS A 8 0.78 -15.47 34.18
C CYS A 8 1.15 -14.57 35.37
N CYS A 9 0.84 -13.26 35.33
CA CYS A 9 0.75 -12.32 36.46
C CYS A 9 -0.13 -11.14 36.00
N LEU A 10 -1.40 -11.03 36.42
CA LEU A 10 -1.96 -10.46 37.66
C LEU A 10 -2.15 -8.93 37.64
N ASP A 11 -3.43 -8.53 37.73
CA ASP A 11 -3.97 -7.19 38.03
C ASP A 11 -3.36 -6.59 39.32
N VAL A 12 -3.17 -5.25 39.37
CA VAL A 12 -3.51 -4.38 40.52
C VAL A 12 -3.49 -2.86 40.11
N LYS A 13 -4.62 -2.20 40.42
CA LYS A 13 -4.93 -0.78 40.72
C LYS A 13 -4.67 0.36 39.71
N ARG A 14 -5.81 0.99 39.35
CA ARG A 14 -5.98 2.35 38.80
C ARG A 14 -5.34 3.44 39.69
N PRO A 15 -4.88 4.54 39.09
CA PRO A 15 -5.03 5.88 39.64
C PRO A 15 -6.18 6.63 38.95
N GLU A 16 -6.90 7.40 39.74
CA GLU A 16 -8.03 8.25 39.34
C GLU A 16 -7.59 9.41 38.43
N LEU A 17 -8.41 9.71 37.42
CA LEU A 17 -8.32 10.94 36.61
C LEU A 17 -8.89 12.13 37.41
N PRO A 18 -8.27 13.32 37.39
CA PRO A 18 -8.92 14.52 37.90
C PRO A 18 -9.98 15.02 36.91
N HIS A 19 -11.23 15.07 37.37
CA HIS A 19 -12.31 15.83 36.75
C HIS A 19 -12.11 17.33 36.99
N ALA A 20 -12.17 18.14 35.93
CA ALA A 20 -12.97 19.37 35.86
C ALA A 20 -12.75 20.09 34.52
N LEU A 21 -13.75 20.04 33.63
CA LEU A 21 -13.97 21.08 32.62
C LEU A 21 -15.35 21.67 32.89
N THR A 22 -15.36 22.95 33.23
CA THR A 22 -16.53 23.77 33.50
C THR A 22 -17.31 23.97 32.20
N THR A 23 -18.58 23.58 32.22
CA THR A 23 -19.55 23.79 31.14
C THR A 23 -19.99 25.26 31.06
N THR A 24 -19.78 25.90 29.92
CA THR A 24 -20.57 27.06 29.48
C THR A 24 -21.60 26.60 28.45
N SER A 25 -22.87 26.70 28.83
CA SER A 25 -24.04 26.37 28.01
C SER A 25 -24.30 27.44 26.96
N VAL A 26 -24.23 27.09 25.68
CA VAL A 26 -24.88 27.85 24.60
C VAL A 26 -26.05 27.02 24.10
N SER A 27 -27.25 27.52 24.34
CA SER A 27 -28.52 26.98 23.86
C SER A 27 -28.65 27.21 22.36
N LEU A 28 -28.77 26.13 21.58
CA LEU A 28 -29.13 26.18 20.15
C LEU A 28 -30.11 25.05 19.82
N ASP A 29 -30.98 25.38 18.88
CA ASP A 29 -32.35 24.93 18.69
C ASP A 29 -32.50 23.46 18.26
N ARG A 30 -33.52 22.77 18.80
CA ARG A 30 -33.74 21.33 18.67
C ARG A 30 -34.77 20.99 17.59
N THR A 31 -34.47 21.15 16.31
CA THR A 31 -35.21 20.46 15.23
C THR A 31 -34.43 20.45 13.92
N SER A 32 -33.51 19.50 13.73
CA SER A 32 -33.03 19.13 12.38
C SER A 32 -32.57 17.67 12.32
N PRO A 33 -33.09 16.84 11.39
CA PRO A 33 -32.68 15.44 11.21
C PRO A 33 -31.20 15.25 10.84
N SER A 34 -30.52 16.31 10.39
CA SER A 34 -29.12 16.27 9.92
C SER A 34 -28.10 16.09 11.07
N LEU A 35 -28.47 16.47 12.31
CA LEU A 35 -27.57 16.36 13.47
C LEU A 35 -27.48 14.95 14.07
N TYR A 36 -28.41 14.05 13.74
CA TYR A 36 -28.37 12.66 14.22
C TYR A 36 -27.32 11.82 13.48
N LEU A 37 -27.01 12.16 12.21
CA LEU A 37 -25.96 11.48 11.46
C LEU A 37 -24.56 11.98 11.83
N CYS A 38 -24.43 13.26 12.21
CA CYS A 38 -23.14 13.84 12.64
C CYS A 38 -22.70 13.34 14.02
N ARG A 39 -23.65 13.02 14.93
CA ARG A 39 -23.31 12.49 16.27
C ARG A 39 -22.80 11.05 16.28
N SER A 40 -23.17 10.20 15.32
CA SER A 40 -22.74 8.78 15.34
C SER A 40 -21.31 8.55 14.84
N LEU A 41 -20.73 9.50 14.08
CA LEU A 41 -19.34 9.46 13.62
C LEU A 41 -18.32 9.89 14.68
N SER A 42 -18.77 10.46 15.81
CA SER A 42 -17.90 10.95 16.90
C SER A 42 -17.70 9.95 18.05
N ALA A 43 -18.40 8.82 18.03
CA ALA A 43 -18.32 7.83 19.10
C ALA A 43 -17.15 6.86 18.86
N PRO A 44 -16.26 6.66 19.85
CA PRO A 44 -15.17 5.71 19.73
C PRO A 44 -15.72 4.31 19.44
N GLN A 45 -15.09 3.63 18.48
CA GLN A 45 -15.40 2.25 18.10
C GLN A 45 -14.45 1.30 18.82
N ILE A 46 -14.98 0.20 19.32
CA ILE A 46 -14.18 -0.83 19.99
C ILE A 46 -13.72 -1.85 18.96
N VAL A 47 -12.40 -2.06 18.89
CA VAL A 47 -11.77 -3.07 18.05
C VAL A 47 -10.94 -4.00 18.91
N LYS A 48 -11.05 -5.31 18.66
CA LYS A 48 -10.21 -6.33 19.28
C LYS A 48 -9.15 -6.76 18.28
N VAL A 49 -7.88 -6.78 18.72
CA VAL A 49 -6.74 -7.15 17.89
C VAL A 49 -5.91 -8.19 18.62
N TRP A 50 -5.49 -9.23 17.92
CA TRP A 50 -4.74 -10.34 18.49
C TRP A 50 -3.31 -10.38 17.93
N SER A 51 -2.29 -10.55 18.78
CA SER A 51 -0.93 -10.86 18.33
C SER A 51 -0.78 -12.34 17.97
N GLU A 52 0.36 -12.71 17.37
CA GLU A 52 0.62 -14.09 16.92
C GLU A 52 0.70 -15.11 18.07
N ASP A 53 1.06 -14.66 19.27
CA ASP A 53 1.05 -15.46 20.50
C ASP A 53 -0.35 -15.69 21.07
N GLY A 54 -1.38 -15.11 20.44
CA GLY A 54 -2.78 -15.22 20.85
C GLY A 54 -3.21 -14.17 21.89
N ALA A 55 -2.31 -13.29 22.35
CA ALA A 55 -2.69 -12.23 23.27
C ALA A 55 -3.61 -11.21 22.58
N GLY A 56 -4.72 -10.86 23.24
CA GLY A 56 -5.71 -9.92 22.73
C GLY A 56 -5.56 -8.53 23.36
N LYS A 57 -5.63 -7.48 22.54
CA LYS A 57 -5.75 -6.09 22.96
C LYS A 57 -7.08 -5.51 22.50
N VAL A 58 -7.71 -4.72 23.38
CA VAL A 58 -8.93 -3.97 23.06
C VAL A 58 -8.52 -2.51 22.86
N LEU A 59 -8.95 -1.93 21.74
CA LEU A 59 -8.65 -0.56 21.37
C LEU A 59 -9.95 0.22 21.18
N GLU A 60 -9.97 1.45 21.65
CA GLU A 60 -10.93 2.46 21.24
C GLU A 60 -10.30 3.25 20.09
N ILE A 61 -10.96 3.26 18.94
CA ILE A 61 -10.49 3.94 17.71
C ILE A 61 -11.57 4.88 17.19
N LEU A 62 -11.16 5.90 16.44
CA LEU A 62 -12.09 6.78 15.73
C LEU A 62 -12.52 6.14 14.41
N ALA A 63 -13.64 6.60 13.84
CA ALA A 63 -14.24 6.01 12.64
C ALA A 63 -13.36 6.16 11.38
N GLU A 64 -12.55 7.22 11.35
CA GLU A 64 -11.63 7.61 10.29
C GLU A 64 -10.24 6.96 10.42
N MET A 65 -9.96 6.22 11.50
CA MET A 65 -8.66 5.59 11.67
C MET A 65 -8.42 4.51 10.62
N THR A 66 -7.33 4.69 9.88
CA THR A 66 -6.86 3.75 8.89
C THR A 66 -6.11 2.59 9.53
N ALA A 67 -5.86 1.53 8.76
CA ALA A 67 -5.07 0.40 9.25
C ALA A 67 -3.65 0.83 9.65
N ARG A 68 -3.09 1.85 8.98
CA ARG A 68 -1.81 2.47 9.37
C ARG A 68 -1.88 3.11 10.75
N ASP A 69 -2.89 3.94 11.01
CA ASP A 69 -3.03 4.64 12.30
C ASP A 69 -3.17 3.63 13.44
N VAL A 70 -3.95 2.57 13.23
CA VAL A 70 -4.12 1.52 14.23
C VAL A 70 -2.84 0.70 14.41
N CYS A 71 -2.07 0.42 13.34
CA CYS A 71 -0.76 -0.21 13.48
C CYS A 71 0.20 0.66 14.29
N GLN A 72 0.28 1.97 14.01
CA GLN A 72 1.13 2.90 14.75
C GLN A 72 0.73 2.97 16.24
N LEU A 73 -0.56 3.02 16.53
CA LEU A 73 -1.08 2.96 17.90
C LEU A 73 -0.66 1.68 18.61
N LEU A 74 -0.73 0.53 17.94
CA LEU A 74 -0.32 -0.76 18.48
C LEU A 74 1.19 -0.86 18.67
N VAL A 75 2.00 -0.34 17.75
CA VAL A 75 3.46 -0.26 17.89
C VAL A 75 3.81 0.56 19.14
N TYR A 76 3.20 1.74 19.29
CA TYR A 76 3.39 2.61 20.45
C TYR A 76 2.98 1.92 21.76
N LYS A 77 1.75 1.37 21.83
CA LYS A 77 1.23 0.67 23.03
C LYS A 77 1.94 -0.65 23.33
N SER A 78 2.65 -1.23 22.37
CA SER A 78 3.40 -2.48 22.55
C SER A 78 4.90 -2.23 22.72
N HIS A 79 5.33 -0.97 22.69
CA HIS A 79 6.74 -0.54 22.68
C HIS A 79 7.58 -1.33 21.66
N CYS A 80 7.00 -1.59 20.49
CA CYS A 80 7.69 -2.22 19.39
C CYS A 80 8.55 -1.19 18.65
N LEU A 81 9.57 -1.67 17.93
CA LEU A 81 10.26 -0.84 16.95
C LEU A 81 9.27 -0.44 15.84
N ASP A 82 9.24 0.85 15.54
CA ASP A 82 8.49 1.40 14.42
C ASP A 82 9.18 1.03 13.11
N ASP A 83 8.61 0.04 12.43
CA ASP A 83 9.05 -0.45 11.12
C ASP A 83 7.82 -0.65 10.24
N ASN A 84 7.97 -0.43 8.93
CA ASN A 84 6.87 -0.47 7.96
C ASN A 84 6.40 -1.90 7.62
N CYS A 85 6.92 -2.90 8.32
CA CYS A 85 6.51 -4.29 8.18
C CYS A 85 5.28 -4.64 9.05
N TRP A 86 4.89 -3.80 10.01
CA TRP A 86 3.69 -4.06 10.81
C TRP A 86 2.41 -3.98 9.96
N THR A 87 1.49 -4.92 10.19
CA THR A 87 0.24 -5.02 9.45
C THR A 87 -0.90 -5.52 10.33
N LEU A 88 -2.10 -4.99 10.07
CA LEU A 88 -3.34 -5.64 10.47
C LEU A 88 -3.73 -6.70 9.44
N VAL A 89 -4.21 -7.84 9.93
CA VAL A 89 -4.67 -8.96 9.10
C VAL A 89 -6.12 -9.24 9.42
N GLU A 90 -6.98 -9.20 8.40
CA GLU A 90 -8.34 -9.72 8.50
C GLU A 90 -8.26 -11.25 8.40
N HIS A 91 -8.66 -11.95 9.46
CA HIS A 91 -8.50 -13.40 9.59
C HIS A 91 -9.83 -14.07 9.96
N TYR A 92 -10.20 -15.13 9.23
CA TYR A 92 -11.37 -15.97 9.47
C TYR A 92 -10.94 -17.36 9.95
N PRO A 93 -10.93 -17.63 11.27
CA PRO A 93 -10.42 -18.89 11.82
C PRO A 93 -11.16 -20.14 11.32
N LEU A 94 -12.49 -20.04 11.19
CA LEU A 94 -13.32 -21.17 10.78
C LEU A 94 -13.12 -21.53 9.30
N LEU A 95 -12.90 -20.50 8.47
CA LEU A 95 -12.63 -20.66 7.04
C LEU A 95 -11.14 -20.95 6.76
N GLY A 96 -10.26 -20.65 7.70
CA GLY A 96 -8.82 -20.76 7.49
C GLY A 96 -8.28 -19.75 6.47
N LEU A 97 -8.94 -18.60 6.35
CA LEU A 97 -8.64 -17.57 5.36
C LEU A 97 -8.12 -16.30 6.02
N GLU A 98 -7.20 -15.61 5.37
CA GLU A 98 -6.74 -14.31 5.82
C GLU A 98 -6.28 -13.41 4.68
N ARG A 99 -6.30 -12.10 4.92
CA ARG A 99 -5.66 -11.11 4.06
C ARG A 99 -5.03 -10.01 4.89
N CYS A 100 -3.99 -9.38 4.37
CA CYS A 100 -3.51 -8.13 4.94
C CYS A 100 -4.55 -7.04 4.67
N VAL A 101 -4.80 -6.21 5.67
CA VAL A 101 -5.55 -4.96 5.51
C VAL A 101 -4.56 -3.92 5.01
N GLU A 102 -4.86 -3.28 3.89
CA GLU A 102 -4.00 -2.25 3.31
C GLU A 102 -4.04 -0.99 4.17
N ASP A 103 -2.92 -0.26 4.22
CA ASP A 103 -2.72 0.84 5.17
C ASP A 103 -3.75 1.96 5.11
N HIS A 104 -4.31 2.20 3.93
CA HIS A 104 -5.33 3.20 3.67
C HIS A 104 -6.76 2.72 3.99
N GLU A 105 -6.98 1.42 4.22
CA GLU A 105 -8.32 0.91 4.53
C GLU A 105 -8.75 1.36 5.93
N LEU A 106 -10.02 1.77 6.05
CA LEU A 106 -10.63 2.14 7.33
C LEU A 106 -10.93 0.89 8.15
N VAL A 107 -10.37 0.79 9.35
CA VAL A 107 -10.49 -0.42 10.19
C VAL A 107 -11.94 -0.70 10.57
N VAL A 108 -12.73 0.35 10.83
CA VAL A 108 -14.16 0.23 11.14
C VAL A 108 -14.95 -0.37 9.97
N GLN A 109 -14.63 0.01 8.73
CA GLN A 109 -15.31 -0.56 7.55
C GLN A 109 -14.97 -2.04 7.36
N VAL A 110 -13.71 -2.42 7.59
CA VAL A 110 -13.28 -3.82 7.54
C VAL A 110 -13.96 -4.62 8.65
N GLN A 111 -14.06 -4.09 9.87
CA GLN A 111 -14.75 -4.74 10.99
C GLN A 111 -16.24 -5.00 10.68
N LEU A 112 -16.93 -4.02 10.09
CA LEU A 112 -18.34 -4.15 9.70
C LEU A 112 -18.54 -5.21 8.61
N SER A 113 -17.63 -5.29 7.63
CA SER A 113 -17.63 -6.31 6.58
C SER A 113 -17.39 -7.72 7.13
N MET A 114 -16.53 -7.81 8.14
CA MET A 114 -16.08 -9.06 8.74
C MET A 114 -17.15 -9.76 9.59
N GLY A 115 -17.99 -8.98 10.29
CA GLY A 115 -18.99 -9.51 11.21
C GLY A 115 -18.36 -10.26 12.40
N SER A 116 -19.11 -11.20 12.99
CA SER A 116 -18.65 -12.00 14.14
C SER A 116 -17.68 -13.13 13.79
N GLU A 117 -17.54 -13.45 12.50
CA GLU A 117 -16.83 -14.64 12.02
C GLU A 117 -15.32 -14.45 11.89
N GLY A 118 -14.86 -13.20 11.85
CA GLY A 118 -13.44 -12.88 11.71
C GLY A 118 -12.87 -12.18 12.94
N LYS A 119 -11.55 -11.99 12.89
CA LYS A 119 -10.78 -11.23 13.86
C LYS A 119 -9.61 -10.51 13.20
N PHE A 120 -9.12 -9.44 13.84
CA PHE A 120 -7.90 -8.77 13.42
C PHE A 120 -6.66 -9.41 14.05
N LEU A 121 -5.66 -9.76 13.25
CA LEU A 121 -4.33 -10.07 13.78
C LEU A 121 -3.39 -8.88 13.60
N PHE A 122 -2.42 -8.73 14.50
CA PHE A 122 -1.34 -7.75 14.39
C PHE A 122 0.00 -8.48 14.38
N ARG A 123 0.74 -8.36 13.26
CA ARG A 123 2.03 -9.03 13.08
C ARG A 123 2.89 -8.35 12.02
N LYS A 124 4.12 -8.82 11.85
CA LYS A 124 5.03 -8.37 10.79
C LYS A 124 4.76 -9.11 9.47
N ASN A 125 4.80 -8.37 8.37
CA ASN A 125 4.79 -8.86 7.00
C ASN A 125 5.84 -8.13 6.17
N PHE A 126 7.00 -8.75 5.98
CA PHE A 126 8.11 -8.16 5.25
C PHE A 126 7.93 -8.17 3.73
N ALA A 127 7.02 -8.99 3.20
CA ALA A 127 6.68 -9.07 1.76
C ALA A 127 5.56 -8.12 1.32
N LYS A 128 4.95 -7.37 2.25
CA LYS A 128 3.80 -6.47 1.97
C LYS A 128 3.97 -5.59 0.73
N TYR A 129 5.20 -5.13 0.48
CA TYR A 129 5.58 -4.23 -0.61
C TYR A 129 6.71 -4.78 -1.50
N GLU A 130 6.89 -6.10 -1.56
CA GLU A 130 8.03 -6.69 -2.27
C GLU A 130 8.05 -6.34 -3.77
N PHE A 131 6.88 -6.23 -4.41
CA PHE A 131 6.77 -5.75 -5.78
C PHE A 131 7.39 -4.35 -5.98
N PHE A 132 7.17 -3.41 -5.07
CA PHE A 132 7.73 -2.06 -5.24
C PHE A 132 9.24 -2.00 -4.99
N ARG A 133 9.81 -2.96 -4.26
CA ARG A 133 11.26 -3.08 -4.05
C ARG A 133 11.97 -3.68 -5.26
N ASN A 134 11.33 -4.61 -5.96
CA ASN A 134 11.91 -5.29 -7.12
C ASN A 134 10.88 -5.47 -8.25
N PRO A 135 10.35 -4.38 -8.84
CA PRO A 135 9.25 -4.47 -9.80
C PRO A 135 9.64 -5.18 -11.10
N LEU A 136 10.92 -5.10 -11.50
CA LEU A 136 11.41 -5.64 -12.77
C LEU A 136 11.43 -7.17 -12.81
N ASN A 137 11.70 -7.81 -11.67
CA ASN A 137 11.87 -9.26 -11.58
C ASN A 137 10.76 -9.94 -10.76
N PHE A 138 9.69 -9.22 -10.43
CA PHE A 138 8.63 -9.73 -9.57
C PHE A 138 7.75 -10.76 -10.28
N PHE A 139 7.31 -10.42 -11.50
CA PHE A 139 6.44 -11.28 -12.30
C PHE A 139 7.26 -12.08 -13.33
N PRO A 140 6.96 -13.38 -13.52
CA PRO A 140 7.47 -14.13 -14.68
C PRO A 140 7.03 -13.45 -15.99
N GLU A 141 7.91 -13.42 -17.00
CA GLU A 141 7.65 -12.72 -18.26
C GLU A 141 6.35 -13.18 -18.94
N GLN A 142 6.07 -14.48 -18.94
CA GLN A 142 4.88 -15.07 -19.55
C GLN A 142 3.57 -14.71 -18.83
N MET A 143 3.65 -14.27 -17.58
CA MET A 143 2.51 -13.98 -16.73
C MET A 143 1.92 -12.60 -17.01
N VAL A 144 2.70 -11.66 -17.55
CA VAL A 144 2.25 -10.29 -17.84
C VAL A 144 2.07 -10.11 -19.34
N ALA A 145 0.91 -9.60 -19.76
CA ALA A 145 0.61 -9.28 -21.14
C ALA A 145 -0.17 -7.96 -21.25
N TRP A 146 -0.31 -7.45 -22.47
CA TRP A 146 -1.27 -6.38 -22.78
C TRP A 146 -2.65 -6.97 -23.11
N CYS A 147 -3.72 -6.32 -22.64
CA CYS A 147 -5.09 -6.74 -22.96
C CYS A 147 -5.43 -6.62 -24.47
N GLN A 148 -4.73 -5.74 -25.21
CA GLN A 148 -5.07 -5.36 -26.59
C GLN A 148 -4.06 -5.85 -27.65
N GLU A 149 -2.92 -6.44 -27.25
CA GLU A 149 -1.90 -6.92 -28.20
C GLU A 149 -1.59 -8.39 -27.95
N SER A 150 -1.54 -9.19 -29.02
CA SER A 150 -1.24 -10.62 -28.96
C SER A 150 0.24 -10.93 -28.75
N ASN A 151 1.16 -10.01 -29.12
CA ASN A 151 2.60 -10.29 -29.22
C ASN A 151 3.52 -9.26 -28.52
N GLY A 152 2.99 -8.24 -27.84
CA GLY A 152 3.80 -7.25 -27.11
C GLY A 152 4.09 -7.71 -25.68
N SER A 153 5.37 -7.95 -25.34
CA SER A 153 5.77 -8.05 -23.93
C SER A 153 5.83 -6.65 -23.32
N ILE A 154 5.43 -6.52 -22.05
CA ILE A 154 5.59 -5.26 -21.32
C ILE A 154 7.08 -5.14 -20.94
N PRO A 155 7.81 -4.09 -21.37
CA PRO A 155 9.17 -3.88 -20.90
C PRO A 155 9.17 -3.79 -19.36
N PRO A 156 10.02 -4.54 -18.64
CA PRO A 156 10.02 -4.53 -17.18
C PRO A 156 10.09 -3.11 -16.59
N SER A 157 10.84 -2.21 -17.25
CA SER A 157 10.99 -0.79 -16.85
C SER A 157 9.69 0.01 -16.85
N GLN A 158 8.66 -0.42 -17.59
CA GLN A 158 7.36 0.24 -17.68
C GLN A 158 6.30 -0.44 -16.82
N LEU A 159 6.61 -1.60 -16.22
CA LEU A 159 5.64 -2.45 -15.53
C LEU A 159 4.97 -1.74 -14.35
N LEU A 160 5.76 -1.06 -13.51
CA LEU A 160 5.24 -0.29 -12.41
C LEU A 160 4.32 0.84 -12.91
N GLN A 161 4.73 1.56 -13.94
CA GLN A 161 3.91 2.63 -14.53
C GLN A 161 2.55 2.10 -14.97
N ASN A 162 2.54 0.97 -15.67
CA ASN A 162 1.32 0.37 -16.20
C ASN A 162 0.41 -0.19 -15.09
N PHE A 163 0.95 -0.68 -13.98
CA PHE A 163 0.07 -1.07 -12.87
C PHE A 163 -0.56 0.15 -12.17
N LEU A 164 0.16 1.28 -12.09
CA LEU A 164 -0.30 2.47 -11.39
C LEU A 164 -1.18 3.40 -12.24
N ASP A 165 -0.96 3.45 -13.55
CA ASP A 165 -1.70 4.31 -14.47
C ASP A 165 -3.07 3.68 -14.79
N SER A 166 -4.15 4.30 -14.30
CA SER A 166 -5.53 3.83 -14.50
C SER A 166 -5.95 3.71 -15.97
N SER A 167 -5.28 4.44 -16.89
CA SER A 167 -5.57 4.41 -18.32
C SER A 167 -4.95 3.21 -19.04
N SER A 168 -3.89 2.62 -18.47
CA SER A 168 -3.24 1.44 -19.03
C SER A 168 -3.99 0.16 -18.64
N CYS A 169 -3.86 -0.91 -19.44
CA CYS A 169 -4.57 -2.17 -19.21
C CYS A 169 -3.62 -3.38 -19.17
N PRO A 170 -2.71 -3.45 -18.17
CA PRO A 170 -1.92 -4.66 -17.97
C PRO A 170 -2.86 -5.83 -17.65
N GLU A 171 -2.57 -6.98 -18.23
CA GLU A 171 -3.26 -8.23 -18.02
C GLU A 171 -2.31 -9.21 -17.36
N ILE A 172 -2.78 -9.89 -16.30
CA ILE A 172 -2.09 -11.05 -15.76
C ILE A 172 -2.76 -12.31 -16.28
N GLN A 173 -1.97 -13.26 -16.76
CA GLN A 173 -2.45 -14.48 -17.36
C GLN A 173 -1.68 -15.71 -16.86
N GLY A 174 -2.34 -16.87 -16.87
CA GLY A 174 -1.70 -18.13 -16.51
C GLY A 174 -2.69 -19.18 -16.04
N HIS A 175 -2.19 -20.38 -15.76
CA HIS A 175 -3.02 -21.46 -15.26
C HIS A 175 -3.27 -21.34 -13.75
N LEU A 176 -4.51 -21.57 -13.35
CA LEU A 176 -4.89 -21.83 -11.96
C LEU A 176 -5.85 -23.00 -11.90
N TYR A 177 -5.90 -23.66 -10.75
CA TYR A 177 -6.95 -24.61 -10.46
C TYR A 177 -8.11 -23.89 -9.78
N LEU A 178 -9.31 -24.01 -10.35
CA LEU A 178 -10.55 -23.52 -9.76
C LEU A 178 -11.31 -24.70 -9.17
N ARG A 179 -11.76 -24.57 -7.92
CA ARG A 179 -12.64 -25.55 -7.32
C ARG A 179 -14.04 -25.45 -7.93
N GLU A 180 -14.61 -26.59 -8.30
CA GLU A 180 -15.98 -26.64 -8.81
C GLU A 180 -17.00 -26.41 -7.68
N THR A 181 -17.96 -25.51 -7.95
CA THR A 181 -19.10 -25.16 -7.09
C THR A 181 -19.84 -26.41 -6.60
N GLY A 182 -20.04 -26.54 -5.29
CA GLY A 182 -20.72 -27.68 -4.67
C GLY A 182 -19.97 -29.01 -4.72
N ARG A 183 -18.74 -29.05 -5.27
CA ARG A 183 -17.94 -30.27 -5.41
C ARG A 183 -16.59 -30.16 -4.70
N ARG A 184 -15.87 -31.28 -4.65
CA ARG A 184 -14.49 -31.37 -4.13
C ARG A 184 -13.46 -31.54 -5.25
N SER A 185 -13.89 -31.48 -6.50
CA SER A 185 -13.06 -31.55 -7.69
C SER A 185 -12.51 -30.18 -8.07
N TRP A 186 -11.36 -30.20 -8.73
CA TRP A 186 -10.64 -29.01 -9.19
C TRP A 186 -10.45 -29.09 -10.69
N LYS A 187 -10.62 -27.96 -11.38
CA LYS A 187 -10.41 -27.84 -12.81
C LYS A 187 -9.27 -26.87 -13.08
N LYS A 188 -8.26 -27.32 -13.83
CA LYS A 188 -7.20 -26.44 -14.33
C LYS A 188 -7.78 -25.58 -15.46
N LEU A 189 -7.71 -24.27 -15.31
CA LEU A 189 -8.24 -23.29 -16.26
C LEU A 189 -7.18 -22.24 -16.55
N TYR A 190 -7.20 -21.69 -17.76
CA TYR A 190 -6.39 -20.54 -18.12
C TYR A 190 -7.14 -19.27 -17.70
N MET A 191 -6.50 -18.45 -16.89
CA MET A 191 -7.08 -17.29 -16.22
C MET A 191 -6.53 -15.99 -16.78
N PHE A 192 -7.33 -14.94 -16.69
CA PHE A 192 -6.96 -13.57 -17.06
C PHE A 192 -7.45 -12.60 -15.99
N LEU A 193 -6.55 -11.83 -15.40
CA LEU A 193 -6.89 -10.77 -14.47
C LEU A 193 -6.70 -9.42 -15.17
N ARG A 194 -7.79 -8.66 -15.21
CA ARG A 194 -7.92 -7.33 -15.80
C ARG A 194 -8.50 -6.37 -14.76
N ARG A 195 -8.51 -5.07 -15.05
CA ARG A 195 -9.14 -4.06 -14.19
C ARG A 195 -10.61 -4.33 -13.90
N SER A 196 -11.34 -4.92 -14.84
CA SER A 196 -12.76 -5.26 -14.67
C SER A 196 -12.99 -6.52 -13.84
N GLY A 197 -11.98 -7.36 -13.62
CA GLY A 197 -12.14 -8.60 -12.87
C GLY A 197 -11.19 -9.72 -13.30
N LEU A 198 -11.36 -10.85 -12.62
CA LEU A 198 -10.74 -12.12 -12.93
C LEU A 198 -11.67 -12.94 -13.83
N TYR A 199 -11.14 -13.42 -14.95
CA TYR A 199 -11.82 -14.22 -15.96
C TYR A 199 -11.12 -15.56 -16.14
N TYR A 200 -11.84 -16.54 -16.68
CA TYR A 200 -11.25 -17.78 -17.20
C TYR A 200 -11.69 -18.04 -18.64
N SER A 201 -10.84 -18.73 -19.40
CA SER A 201 -11.18 -19.20 -20.74
C SER A 201 -12.01 -20.48 -20.69
N THR A 202 -13.07 -20.54 -21.48
CA THR A 202 -13.83 -21.78 -21.76
C THR A 202 -13.22 -22.59 -22.91
N LYS A 203 -12.23 -22.03 -23.62
CA LYS A 203 -11.57 -22.66 -24.79
C LYS A 203 -10.06 -22.48 -24.73
N GLY A 204 -9.37 -23.41 -24.07
CA GLY A 204 -7.90 -23.42 -23.99
C GLY A 204 -7.36 -22.12 -23.38
N THR A 205 -6.50 -21.44 -24.13
CA THR A 205 -5.92 -20.13 -23.76
C THR A 205 -6.55 -18.97 -24.53
N SER A 206 -7.71 -19.18 -25.17
CA SER A 206 -8.35 -18.15 -26.00
C SER A 206 -8.76 -16.94 -25.18
N LYS A 207 -8.43 -15.76 -25.70
CA LYS A 207 -8.79 -14.43 -25.16
C LYS A 207 -10.03 -13.82 -25.83
N GLU A 208 -10.66 -14.53 -26.77
CA GLU A 208 -11.84 -13.99 -27.45
C GLU A 208 -12.96 -13.74 -26.44
N PRO A 209 -13.67 -12.59 -26.49
CA PRO A 209 -14.70 -12.25 -25.51
C PRO A 209 -15.75 -13.34 -25.29
N ARG A 210 -16.13 -14.08 -26.36
CA ARG A 210 -17.08 -15.20 -26.30
C ARG A 210 -16.60 -16.40 -25.48
N HIS A 211 -15.29 -16.56 -25.32
CA HIS A 211 -14.68 -17.63 -24.54
C HIS A 211 -14.36 -17.19 -23.10
N LEU A 212 -14.49 -15.90 -22.76
CA LEU A 212 -14.18 -15.39 -21.43
C LEU A 212 -15.41 -15.44 -20.52
N GLN A 213 -15.24 -16.05 -19.34
CA GLN A 213 -16.25 -16.08 -18.30
C GLN A 213 -15.74 -15.31 -17.09
N LEU A 214 -16.51 -14.33 -16.61
CA LEU A 214 -16.18 -13.55 -15.43
C LEU A 214 -16.31 -14.42 -14.18
N LEU A 215 -15.19 -14.61 -13.47
CA LEU A 215 -15.20 -15.27 -12.18
C LEU A 215 -15.53 -14.28 -11.07
N ALA A 216 -14.88 -13.12 -10.98
CA ALA A 216 -15.17 -12.11 -9.96
C ALA A 216 -14.69 -10.72 -10.39
N ASP A 217 -15.46 -9.67 -10.06
CA ASP A 217 -15.03 -8.28 -10.23
C ASP A 217 -14.05 -7.85 -9.13
N LEU A 218 -13.25 -6.81 -9.39
CA LEU A 218 -12.27 -6.29 -8.43
C LEU A 218 -12.87 -5.36 -7.37
N GLU A 219 -13.99 -4.72 -7.65
CA GLU A 219 -14.54 -3.65 -6.80
C GLU A 219 -15.16 -4.23 -5.52
N ASP A 220 -16.06 -5.20 -5.68
CA ASP A 220 -16.87 -5.78 -4.62
C ASP A 220 -16.25 -7.04 -4.02
N ASN A 221 -15.04 -7.46 -4.43
CA ASN A 221 -14.39 -8.66 -3.91
C ASN A 221 -12.98 -8.39 -3.36
N ASN A 222 -12.59 -9.21 -2.39
CA ASN A 222 -11.25 -9.26 -1.80
C ASN A 222 -10.64 -10.65 -1.98
N MET A 223 -9.32 -10.68 -2.12
CA MET A 223 -8.55 -11.92 -2.22
C MET A 223 -7.96 -12.30 -0.86
N PHE A 224 -8.13 -13.56 -0.46
CA PHE A 224 -7.67 -14.11 0.82
C PHE A 224 -6.76 -15.31 0.59
N THR A 225 -5.67 -15.41 1.34
CA THR A 225 -4.79 -16.58 1.37
C THR A 225 -5.34 -17.62 2.32
N ALA A 226 -5.26 -18.90 1.96
CA ALA A 226 -5.57 -19.99 2.88
C ALA A 226 -4.36 -20.26 3.80
N VAL A 227 -4.56 -20.21 5.12
CA VAL A 227 -3.50 -20.43 6.13
C VAL A 227 -3.57 -21.76 6.84
N THR A 228 -4.75 -22.33 7.00
CA THR A 228 -4.86 -23.69 7.50
C THR A 228 -4.99 -24.63 6.32
N ALA A 229 -3.90 -25.32 5.99
CA ALA A 229 -3.90 -26.51 5.15
C ALA A 229 -4.55 -27.69 5.88
N ARG A 230 -5.80 -27.51 6.36
CA ARG A 230 -6.67 -28.70 6.34
C ARG A 230 -6.59 -29.14 4.89
N LYS A 231 -6.45 -30.44 4.64
CA LYS A 231 -6.67 -31.06 3.31
C LYS A 231 -8.14 -30.89 2.90
N ALA A 232 -8.65 -29.67 3.05
CA ALA A 232 -9.99 -29.25 2.82
C ALA A 232 -10.12 -29.29 1.30
N HIS A 233 -10.91 -30.26 0.85
CA HIS A 233 -11.37 -30.34 -0.52
C HIS A 233 -10.37 -30.87 -1.54
N ASN A 234 -9.38 -31.69 -1.16
CA ASN A 234 -8.47 -32.35 -2.11
C ASN A 234 -7.79 -31.38 -3.09
N ALA A 235 -7.30 -30.24 -2.57
CA ALA A 235 -6.60 -29.26 -3.38
C ALA A 235 -5.35 -29.86 -4.06
N PRO A 236 -5.03 -29.46 -5.30
CA PRO A 236 -3.87 -29.97 -6.02
C PRO A 236 -2.53 -29.60 -5.36
N THR A 237 -2.45 -28.44 -4.69
CA THR A 237 -1.25 -27.97 -3.98
C THR A 237 -1.65 -27.24 -2.68
N ASP A 238 -0.66 -26.87 -1.88
CA ASP A 238 -0.85 -26.07 -0.66
C ASP A 238 -1.03 -24.57 -0.94
N TYR A 239 -0.81 -24.12 -2.18
CA TYR A 239 -0.77 -22.70 -2.56
C TYR A 239 -2.16 -22.17 -2.92
N GLN A 240 -3.09 -22.31 -1.97
CA GLN A 240 -4.49 -21.94 -2.11
C GLN A 240 -4.77 -20.49 -1.72
N PHE A 241 -5.74 -19.91 -2.40
CA PHE A 241 -6.30 -18.59 -2.11
C PHE A 241 -7.77 -18.56 -2.53
N SER A 242 -8.50 -17.55 -2.12
CA SER A 242 -9.94 -17.46 -2.36
C SER A 242 -10.35 -16.03 -2.68
N ILE A 243 -11.48 -15.90 -3.36
CA ILE A 243 -12.12 -14.61 -3.60
C ILE A 243 -13.44 -14.60 -2.81
N LYS A 244 -13.57 -13.62 -1.92
CA LYS A 244 -14.74 -13.39 -1.08
C LYS A 244 -15.32 -11.99 -1.35
N PRO A 245 -16.64 -11.85 -1.49
CA PRO A 245 -17.28 -10.54 -1.57
C PRO A 245 -17.04 -9.68 -0.31
N SER A 246 -16.78 -8.40 -0.51
CA SER A 246 -16.52 -7.40 0.54
C SER A 246 -17.79 -6.97 1.29
N LYS A 247 -18.97 -7.12 0.68
CA LYS A 247 -20.26 -6.77 1.30
C LYS A 247 -21.01 -8.06 1.64
N ALA A 248 -21.47 -8.18 2.89
CA ALA A 248 -22.44 -9.18 3.31
C ALA A 248 -23.83 -8.83 2.74
N ARG A 249 -23.99 -8.83 1.41
CA ARG A 249 -25.33 -8.94 0.85
C ARG A 249 -25.78 -10.38 1.09
N SER A 250 -26.85 -10.51 1.87
CA SER A 250 -27.58 -11.72 2.21
C SER A 250 -27.63 -12.74 1.06
N GLU A 251 -27.48 -14.01 1.45
CA GLU A 251 -27.09 -15.20 0.66
C GLU A 251 -25.57 -15.40 0.56
N CYS A 252 -25.07 -16.33 1.36
CA CYS A 252 -23.69 -16.82 1.33
C CYS A 252 -23.37 -17.42 -0.05
N LYS A 253 -23.01 -16.58 -1.02
CA LYS A 253 -22.43 -17.04 -2.29
C LYS A 253 -21.19 -17.85 -1.94
N GLU A 254 -21.11 -19.07 -2.48
CA GLU A 254 -20.01 -20.00 -2.24
C GLU A 254 -18.66 -19.32 -2.49
N LEU A 255 -17.71 -19.52 -1.57
CA LEU A 255 -16.35 -19.01 -1.69
C LEU A 255 -15.68 -19.56 -2.95
N LYS A 256 -15.12 -18.67 -3.77
CA LYS A 256 -14.41 -19.07 -4.99
C LYS A 256 -12.99 -19.45 -4.61
N MET A 257 -12.74 -20.75 -4.51
CA MET A 257 -11.42 -21.30 -4.13
C MET A 257 -10.54 -21.52 -5.36
N LEU A 258 -9.33 -20.98 -5.30
CA LEU A 258 -8.29 -21.04 -6.33
C LEU A 258 -7.04 -21.69 -5.75
N CYS A 259 -6.25 -22.34 -6.61
CA CYS A 259 -5.00 -22.98 -6.22
C CYS A 259 -3.95 -22.78 -7.31
N ALA A 260 -2.78 -22.29 -6.92
CA ALA A 260 -1.62 -22.12 -7.82
C ALA A 260 -0.74 -23.37 -7.83
N GLU A 261 0.19 -23.47 -8.79
CA GLU A 261 1.16 -24.58 -8.84
C GLU A 261 2.26 -24.44 -7.78
N ASP A 262 2.67 -23.21 -7.49
CA ASP A 262 3.74 -22.88 -6.56
C ASP A 262 3.44 -21.59 -5.77
N GLU A 263 4.27 -21.33 -4.75
CA GLU A 263 4.16 -20.15 -3.89
C GLU A 263 4.38 -18.85 -4.66
N GLN A 264 5.30 -18.85 -5.64
CA GLN A 264 5.62 -17.67 -6.43
C GLN A 264 4.42 -17.24 -7.27
N SER A 265 3.77 -18.18 -7.93
CA SER A 265 2.55 -17.98 -8.71
C SER A 265 1.43 -17.44 -7.83
N ARG A 266 1.18 -18.03 -6.66
CA ARG A 266 0.19 -17.50 -5.69
C ARG A 266 0.51 -16.06 -5.29
N THR A 267 1.78 -15.78 -4.99
CA THR A 267 2.25 -14.44 -4.59
C THR A 267 2.09 -13.43 -5.72
N CYS A 268 2.36 -13.83 -6.96
CA CYS A 268 2.14 -13.01 -8.15
C CYS A 268 0.65 -12.70 -8.35
N TRP A 269 -0.23 -13.71 -8.35
CA TRP A 269 -1.67 -13.51 -8.53
C TRP A 269 -2.27 -12.62 -7.44
N THR A 270 -1.93 -12.85 -6.18
CA THR A 270 -2.41 -12.04 -5.05
C THR A 270 -1.89 -10.61 -5.12
N THR A 271 -0.62 -10.40 -5.49
CA THR A 271 -0.04 -9.06 -5.64
C THR A 271 -0.61 -8.31 -6.83
N ALA A 272 -0.82 -8.97 -7.96
CA ALA A 272 -1.46 -8.38 -9.12
C ALA A 272 -2.91 -7.96 -8.84
N PHE A 273 -3.67 -8.78 -8.10
CA PHE A 273 -5.01 -8.43 -7.66
C PHE A 273 -5.00 -7.15 -6.81
N ARG A 274 -4.07 -7.06 -5.85
CA ARG A 274 -3.89 -5.86 -5.03
C ARG A 274 -3.53 -4.63 -5.86
N LEU A 275 -2.59 -4.77 -6.80
CA LEU A 275 -2.16 -3.68 -7.69
C LEU A 275 -3.32 -3.17 -8.56
N LEU A 276 -4.09 -4.06 -9.16
CA LEU A 276 -5.21 -3.66 -10.00
C LEU A 276 -6.40 -3.11 -9.20
N LYS A 277 -6.63 -3.61 -7.98
CA LYS A 277 -7.70 -3.13 -7.09
C LYS A 277 -7.39 -1.77 -6.46
N HIS A 278 -6.17 -1.59 -5.94
CA HIS A 278 -5.82 -0.42 -5.13
C HIS A 278 -4.95 0.60 -5.88
N GLY A 279 -4.30 0.20 -6.98
CA GLY A 279 -3.54 1.09 -7.86
C GLY A 279 -2.56 1.99 -7.10
N ILE A 280 -2.67 3.30 -7.36
CA ILE A 280 -1.81 4.32 -6.78
C ILE A 280 -1.89 4.40 -5.25
N SER A 281 -3.04 4.09 -4.64
CA SER A 281 -3.17 4.08 -3.18
C SER A 281 -2.23 3.07 -2.54
N LEU A 282 -1.99 1.93 -3.20
CA LEU A 282 -1.03 0.93 -2.71
C LEU A 282 0.42 1.43 -2.77
N TYR A 283 0.74 2.20 -3.80
CA TYR A 283 2.04 2.86 -3.93
C TYR A 283 2.23 3.97 -2.89
N HIS A 284 1.21 4.79 -2.63
CA HIS A 284 1.23 5.78 -1.55
C HIS A 284 1.41 5.13 -0.18
N ASN A 285 0.87 3.94 0.05
CA ASN A 285 1.14 3.21 1.29
C ASN A 285 2.63 2.81 1.39
N TYR A 286 3.25 2.46 0.27
CA TYR A 286 4.67 2.12 0.25
C TYR A 286 5.58 3.34 0.47
N THR A 287 5.26 4.48 -0.18
CA THR A 287 6.08 5.71 -0.14
C THR A 287 5.74 6.66 1.00
N GLY A 288 4.55 6.52 1.60
CA GLY A 288 4.05 7.37 2.67
C GLY A 288 5.09 7.53 3.78
N PRO A 289 5.08 8.66 4.51
CA PRO A 289 6.22 9.16 5.26
C PRO A 289 6.83 8.05 6.12
N GLN A 290 7.89 7.46 5.57
CA GLN A 290 8.98 6.91 6.36
C GLN A 290 9.33 8.07 7.26
N SER A 291 9.09 7.97 8.57
CA SER A 291 9.47 9.02 9.50
C SER A 291 10.87 9.49 9.11
N LYS A 292 10.98 10.73 8.60
CA LYS A 292 12.27 11.30 8.24
C LYS A 292 13.08 11.16 9.52
N LYS A 293 14.11 10.30 9.47
CA LYS A 293 15.06 10.17 10.59
C LYS A 293 15.40 11.60 10.99
N PRO A 294 15.18 12.02 12.24
CA PRO A 294 15.75 13.28 12.66
C PRO A 294 17.26 13.17 12.38
N PRO A 295 17.91 14.20 11.83
CA PRO A 295 19.36 14.21 11.72
C PRO A 295 19.90 13.89 13.11
N LEU A 296 20.91 13.02 13.18
CA LEU A 296 21.58 12.61 14.42
C LEU A 296 21.87 13.83 15.30
N SER A 297 20.94 14.13 16.20
CA SER A 297 21.13 15.06 17.30
C SER A 297 22.04 14.33 18.27
N SER A 298 23.19 14.91 18.55
CA SER A 298 24.22 14.43 19.50
C SER A 298 23.76 14.46 20.97
N HIS A 299 22.46 14.53 21.23
CA HIS A 299 21.90 14.51 22.59
C HIS A 299 20.76 13.49 22.67
N PRO A 300 20.86 12.48 23.55
CA PRO A 300 19.75 11.57 23.79
C PRO A 300 18.58 12.36 24.39
N PRO A 301 17.33 12.09 23.97
CA PRO A 301 16.17 12.69 24.63
C PRO A 301 16.21 12.27 26.10
N GLN A 302 16.08 13.26 26.98
CA GLN A 302 16.09 13.07 28.43
C GLN A 302 14.91 12.16 28.79
N ARG A 303 15.22 10.88 29.03
CA ARG A 303 14.23 9.87 29.41
C ARG A 303 13.70 10.22 30.79
N SER A 304 12.40 10.50 30.89
CA SER A 304 11.72 10.54 32.19
C SER A 304 11.78 9.14 32.82
N VAL A 305 12.12 9.08 34.10
CA VAL A 305 12.69 7.90 34.79
C VAL A 305 11.63 6.83 35.15
N SER A 306 10.39 6.90 34.63
CA SER A 306 9.31 5.98 35.02
C SER A 306 8.93 4.90 34.00
N GLU A 307 9.56 4.79 32.83
CA GLU A 307 9.17 3.86 31.75
C GLU A 307 10.22 2.76 31.43
N ASN A 308 10.85 2.18 32.45
CA ASN A 308 11.79 1.06 32.28
C ASN A 308 11.08 -0.31 32.33
N SER A 309 10.53 -0.83 31.23
CA SER A 309 10.11 -2.25 31.23
C SER A 309 10.24 -3.02 29.92
N LEU A 310 10.61 -2.41 28.79
CA LEU A 310 10.78 -3.15 27.55
C LEU A 310 12.12 -2.80 26.89
N VAL A 311 12.92 -3.84 26.69
CA VAL A 311 14.24 -3.78 26.06
C VAL A 311 14.27 -4.80 24.93
N ALA A 312 14.95 -4.46 23.82
CA ALA A 312 15.15 -5.41 22.74
C ALA A 312 16.04 -6.55 23.27
N MET A 313 15.66 -7.80 23.00
CA MET A 313 16.38 -8.99 23.45
C MET A 313 16.83 -9.82 22.26
N ASP A 314 18.07 -10.30 22.30
CA ASP A 314 18.63 -11.24 21.34
C ASP A 314 18.69 -12.64 21.96
N PHE A 315 18.04 -13.61 21.30
CA PHE A 315 18.01 -15.02 21.68
C PHE A 315 18.82 -15.92 20.73
N SER A 316 19.62 -15.35 19.83
CA SER A 316 20.45 -16.12 18.89
C SER A 316 21.55 -16.96 19.59
N GLY A 317 21.94 -16.57 20.81
CA GLY A 317 22.89 -17.29 21.65
C GLY A 317 22.27 -18.35 22.58
N ARG A 318 23.11 -19.00 23.41
CA ARG A 318 22.66 -19.98 24.43
C ARG A 318 21.89 -19.36 25.60
N THR A 319 21.99 -18.05 25.76
CA THR A 319 21.37 -17.24 26.81
C THR A 319 20.90 -15.94 26.18
N GLY A 320 19.67 -15.52 26.46
CA GLY A 320 19.14 -14.27 25.94
C GLY A 320 19.90 -13.07 26.51
N ARG A 321 20.27 -12.11 25.65
CA ARG A 321 20.93 -10.86 26.07
C ARG A 321 20.07 -9.65 25.72
N VAL A 322 20.22 -8.59 26.50
CA VAL A 322 19.61 -7.28 26.20
C VAL A 322 20.44 -6.59 25.12
N ILE A 323 19.77 -6.04 24.10
CA ILE A 323 20.36 -5.16 23.09
C ILE A 323 20.20 -3.72 23.59
N ASP A 324 21.27 -3.17 24.15
CA ASP A 324 21.28 -1.79 24.66
C ASP A 324 21.51 -0.75 23.56
N ASN A 325 22.18 -1.14 22.47
CA ASN A 325 22.52 -0.26 21.36
C ASN A 325 21.34 -0.15 20.36
N PRO A 326 20.73 1.04 20.18
CA PRO A 326 19.63 1.22 19.23
C PRO A 326 19.98 0.87 17.78
N ALA A 327 21.23 1.09 17.36
CA ALA A 327 21.68 0.75 16.01
C ALA A 327 21.76 -0.77 15.80
N GLU A 328 22.13 -1.51 16.85
CA GLU A 328 22.15 -2.96 16.84
C GLU A 328 20.73 -3.53 16.79
N ALA A 329 19.80 -2.97 17.57
CA ALA A 329 18.40 -3.37 17.53
C ALA A 329 17.78 -3.13 16.14
N GLN A 330 18.14 -2.02 15.47
CA GLN A 330 17.75 -1.76 14.08
C GLN A 330 18.37 -2.77 13.11
N SER A 331 19.65 -3.10 13.28
CA SER A 331 20.32 -4.09 12.42
C SER A 331 19.69 -5.48 12.57
N ALA A 332 19.39 -5.89 13.80
CA ALA A 332 18.72 -7.17 14.07
C ALA A 332 17.32 -7.22 13.44
N ALA A 333 16.55 -6.12 13.51
CA ALA A 333 15.25 -6.02 12.84
C ALA A 333 15.38 -6.11 11.30
N MET A 334 16.43 -5.51 10.73
CA MET A 334 16.71 -5.60 9.29
C MET A 334 17.09 -7.03 8.88
N GLU A 335 17.90 -7.71 9.69
CA GLU A 335 18.31 -9.11 9.48
C GLU A 335 17.13 -10.08 9.61
N GLU A 336 16.23 -9.86 10.57
CA GLU A 336 14.96 -10.60 10.70
C GLU A 336 14.17 -10.49 9.40
N GLY A 337 14.02 -9.28 8.85
CA GLY A 337 13.34 -9.05 7.59
C GLY A 337 14.00 -9.74 6.40
N GLN A 338 15.34 -9.75 6.32
CA GLN A 338 16.07 -10.49 5.28
C GLN A 338 15.92 -12.01 5.42
N SER A 339 15.99 -12.52 6.65
CA SER A 339 15.84 -13.94 6.95
C SER A 339 14.43 -14.44 6.64
N TRP A 340 13.41 -13.62 6.94
CA TRP A 340 12.03 -13.88 6.57
C TRP A 340 11.89 -14.00 5.04
N ARG A 341 12.51 -13.09 4.27
CA ARG A 341 12.52 -13.14 2.80
C ARG A 341 13.20 -14.42 2.29
N LYS A 342 14.36 -14.80 2.82
CA LYS A 342 15.06 -16.05 2.45
C LYS A 342 14.22 -17.30 2.74
N ARG A 343 13.44 -17.30 3.82
CA ARG A 343 12.55 -18.42 4.19
C ARG A 343 11.36 -18.55 3.23
N SER A 344 10.85 -17.44 2.71
CA SER A 344 9.82 -17.39 1.66
C SER A 344 10.40 -17.64 0.25
N GLN A 345 11.68 -17.36 0.03
CA GLN A 345 12.41 -17.54 -1.23
C GLN A 345 13.21 -18.86 -1.32
N ARG A 346 12.68 -20.01 -0.89
CA ARG A 346 13.33 -21.32 -1.15
C ARG A 346 13.43 -21.72 -2.65
N LEU A 347 13.30 -20.76 -3.58
CA LEU A 347 13.82 -20.85 -4.94
C LEU A 347 14.54 -19.54 -5.31
N ASN A 348 15.87 -19.61 -5.36
CA ASN A 348 16.76 -18.96 -6.33
C ASN A 348 18.22 -19.37 -6.01
N VAL A 349 18.56 -20.63 -6.27
CA VAL A 349 19.97 -21.04 -6.40
C VAL A 349 20.34 -20.81 -7.87
N LEU A 350 20.86 -19.61 -8.14
CA LEU A 350 21.84 -19.22 -9.18
C LEU A 350 21.64 -17.74 -9.53
N GLY A 351 22.27 -16.88 -8.73
CA GLY A 351 22.27 -15.44 -8.98
C GLY A 351 22.75 -14.70 -7.75
N SER A 352 24.06 -14.58 -7.58
CA SER A 352 24.64 -13.66 -6.60
C SER A 352 24.16 -12.23 -6.89
N PRO A 353 23.65 -11.47 -5.92
CA PRO A 353 23.45 -10.04 -6.12
C PRO A 353 24.79 -9.33 -5.93
N GLY A 354 25.38 -8.88 -7.04
CA GLY A 354 26.39 -7.82 -7.01
C GLY A 354 25.76 -6.47 -6.68
N PRO A 355 26.52 -5.50 -6.13
CA PRO A 355 26.00 -4.18 -5.81
C PRO A 355 25.97 -3.33 -7.09
N LEU A 356 24.88 -3.38 -7.85
CA LEU A 356 24.69 -2.49 -9.00
C LEU A 356 23.29 -1.88 -8.98
N HIS A 357 23.30 -0.56 -8.81
CA HIS A 357 22.29 0.45 -9.12
C HIS A 357 20.86 -0.06 -9.38
N THR A 358 20.02 0.08 -8.36
CA THR A 358 18.57 0.12 -8.53
C THR A 358 18.24 1.29 -9.47
N PRO A 359 17.58 1.09 -10.62
CA PRO A 359 17.10 2.21 -11.42
C PRO A 359 16.11 3.01 -10.56
N SER A 360 16.32 4.32 -10.49
CA SER A 360 15.51 5.21 -9.65
C SER A 360 14.04 5.13 -10.05
N LEU A 361 13.21 4.61 -9.14
CA LEU A 361 11.75 4.69 -9.19
C LEU A 361 11.25 6.13 -9.43
N SER A 362 12.07 7.15 -9.12
CA SER A 362 11.72 8.57 -9.26
C SER A 362 11.42 9.02 -10.69
N ALA A 363 11.93 8.32 -11.71
CA ALA A 363 11.68 8.64 -13.11
C ALA A 363 10.23 8.39 -13.57
N VAL A 364 9.42 7.68 -12.76
CA VAL A 364 8.05 7.27 -13.15
C VAL A 364 6.97 7.93 -12.30
N ILE A 365 7.27 8.32 -11.05
CA ILE A 365 6.24 8.72 -10.07
C ILE A 365 5.54 10.02 -10.48
N HIS A 366 6.29 10.99 -11.00
CA HIS A 366 5.73 12.26 -11.44
C HIS A 366 4.65 12.09 -12.52
N ARG A 367 4.69 10.99 -13.30
CA ARG A 367 3.69 10.70 -14.34
C ARG A 367 2.33 10.29 -13.81
N THR A 368 2.24 9.94 -12.53
CA THR A 368 0.98 9.58 -11.86
C THR A 368 0.33 10.77 -11.17
N GLN A 369 0.98 11.93 -11.17
CA GLN A 369 0.53 13.12 -10.45
C GLN A 369 -0.51 13.87 -11.27
N LEU A 370 -1.57 14.36 -10.61
CA LEU A 370 -2.68 15.08 -11.26
C LEU A 370 -2.23 16.36 -11.99
N TRP A 371 -1.12 16.95 -11.56
CA TRP A 371 -0.49 18.12 -12.18
C TRP A 371 0.41 17.77 -13.36
N PHE A 372 0.68 16.49 -13.67
CA PHE A 372 1.56 16.10 -14.76
C PHE A 372 0.78 15.61 -15.98
N HIS A 373 1.06 16.19 -17.14
CA HIS A 373 0.30 15.97 -18.38
C HIS A 373 1.10 15.30 -19.50
N GLY A 374 2.33 14.85 -19.21
CA GLY A 374 3.16 14.18 -20.21
C GLY A 374 3.44 15.05 -21.43
N ARG A 375 3.31 14.47 -22.63
CA ARG A 375 3.68 15.12 -23.91
C ARG A 375 2.58 16.00 -24.49
N ILE A 376 2.15 17.03 -23.74
CA ILE A 376 1.30 18.09 -24.31
C ILE A 376 2.13 19.26 -24.87
N VAL A 377 1.63 19.86 -25.95
CA VAL A 377 2.24 21.05 -26.58
C VAL A 377 2.03 22.30 -25.73
N ARG A 378 2.81 23.35 -25.97
CA ARG A 378 2.71 24.61 -25.21
C ARG A 378 1.32 25.23 -25.32
N GLU A 379 0.75 25.22 -26.52
CA GLU A 379 -0.54 25.80 -26.87
C GLU A 379 -1.67 25.08 -26.14
N GLU A 380 -1.56 23.76 -26.04
CA GLU A 380 -2.50 22.90 -25.32
C GLU A 380 -2.45 23.17 -23.82
N ALA A 381 -1.24 23.27 -23.25
CA ALA A 381 -1.08 23.67 -21.85
C ALA A 381 -1.70 25.05 -21.56
N GLN A 382 -1.54 26.01 -22.47
CA GLN A 382 -2.18 27.33 -22.32
C GLN A 382 -3.70 27.24 -22.38
N ARG A 383 -4.25 26.47 -23.33
CA ARG A 383 -5.69 26.23 -23.45
C ARG A 383 -6.28 25.63 -22.16
N MET A 384 -5.60 24.67 -21.56
CA MET A 384 -6.00 24.06 -20.29
C MET A 384 -5.98 25.06 -19.13
N MET A 385 -4.95 25.92 -19.04
CA MET A 385 -4.90 27.00 -18.05
C MET A 385 -6.10 27.96 -18.16
N VAL A 386 -6.50 28.29 -19.39
CA VAL A 386 -7.65 29.16 -19.66
C VAL A 386 -8.95 28.48 -19.21
N GLN A 387 -9.14 27.21 -19.55
CA GLN A 387 -10.33 26.45 -19.18
C GLN A 387 -10.51 26.31 -17.66
N GLN A 388 -9.42 26.27 -16.90
CA GLN A 388 -9.45 26.20 -15.44
C GLN A 388 -9.43 27.58 -14.75
N GLY A 389 -9.75 28.65 -15.48
CA GLY A 389 -10.06 29.96 -14.89
C GLY A 389 -8.85 30.83 -14.53
N GLN A 390 -7.63 30.42 -14.88
CA GLN A 390 -6.40 31.24 -14.75
C GLN A 390 -6.19 31.89 -13.37
N VAL A 391 -6.47 31.15 -12.31
CA VAL A 391 -6.25 31.60 -10.93
C VAL A 391 -4.76 31.59 -10.57
N ASP A 392 -4.36 32.48 -9.66
CA ASP A 392 -2.97 32.58 -9.21
C ASP A 392 -2.50 31.29 -8.53
N GLY A 393 -1.40 30.74 -9.02
CA GLY A 393 -0.85 29.47 -8.53
C GLY A 393 -1.43 28.23 -9.21
N LEU A 394 -2.27 28.40 -10.25
CA LEU A 394 -2.67 27.30 -11.14
C LEU A 394 -1.47 26.81 -11.95
N PHE A 395 -1.20 25.51 -11.93
CA PHE A 395 0.01 24.97 -12.56
C PHE A 395 -0.15 23.57 -13.14
N LEU A 396 0.73 23.24 -14.08
CA LEU A 396 0.93 21.87 -14.57
C LEU A 396 2.39 21.68 -15.00
N LEU A 397 2.85 20.43 -14.98
CA LEU A 397 4.11 20.00 -15.57
C LEU A 397 3.85 19.17 -16.82
N ARG A 398 4.74 19.30 -17.79
CA ARG A 398 4.73 18.56 -19.06
C ARG A 398 6.14 18.23 -19.51
N ASP A 399 6.27 17.25 -20.40
CA ASP A 399 7.52 16.95 -21.08
C ASP A 399 7.95 18.15 -21.94
N SER A 400 9.24 18.46 -21.97
CA SER A 400 9.76 19.48 -22.89
C SER A 400 9.80 18.93 -24.32
N GLN A 401 9.29 19.72 -25.26
CA GLN A 401 9.31 19.35 -26.68
C GLN A 401 10.65 19.67 -27.35
N SER A 402 11.40 20.64 -26.81
CA SER A 402 12.69 21.07 -27.36
C SER A 402 13.87 20.34 -26.73
N ASN A 403 13.73 19.80 -25.51
CA ASN A 403 14.78 19.06 -24.83
C ASN A 403 14.24 17.77 -24.21
N PRO A 404 14.57 16.59 -24.75
CA PRO A 404 14.05 15.29 -24.30
C PRO A 404 14.37 14.93 -22.84
N LYS A 405 15.36 15.59 -22.23
CA LYS A 405 15.75 15.37 -20.83
C LYS A 405 15.18 16.41 -19.86
N ALA A 406 14.42 17.39 -20.35
CA ALA A 406 13.88 18.49 -19.56
C ALA A 406 12.36 18.41 -19.42
N PHE A 407 11.85 19.10 -18.40
CA PHE A 407 10.42 19.29 -18.19
C PHE A 407 10.06 20.77 -18.25
N VAL A 408 8.77 21.07 -18.34
CA VAL A 408 8.27 22.45 -18.34
C VAL A 408 7.19 22.58 -17.28
N LEU A 409 7.42 23.44 -16.30
CA LEU A 409 6.39 23.94 -15.39
C LEU A 409 5.65 25.09 -16.08
N THR A 410 4.35 24.91 -16.29
CA THR A 410 3.46 25.98 -16.75
C THR A 410 2.70 26.50 -15.53
N LEU A 411 2.71 27.82 -15.30
CA LEU A 411 2.17 28.47 -14.10
C LEU A 411 1.39 29.73 -14.46
N CYS A 412 0.22 29.91 -13.86
CA CYS A 412 -0.57 31.13 -13.98
C CYS A 412 -0.31 32.11 -12.82
N HIS A 413 -0.11 33.38 -13.16
CA HIS A 413 0.01 34.47 -12.20
C HIS A 413 -0.47 35.80 -12.82
N HIS A 414 -1.35 36.51 -12.13
CA HIS A 414 -2.06 37.69 -12.62
C HIS A 414 -2.69 37.44 -14.00
N GLN A 415 -3.41 36.33 -14.15
CA GLN A 415 -4.06 35.88 -15.40
C GLN A 415 -3.09 35.68 -16.58
N LYS A 416 -1.77 35.66 -16.34
CA LYS A 416 -0.74 35.42 -17.35
C LYS A 416 -0.11 34.05 -17.15
N THR A 417 -0.10 33.25 -18.21
CA THR A 417 0.55 31.94 -18.23
C THR A 417 2.04 32.10 -18.54
N LYS A 418 2.89 31.59 -17.66
CA LYS A 418 4.36 31.54 -17.80
C LYS A 418 4.83 30.08 -17.88
N HIS A 419 5.93 29.86 -18.58
CA HIS A 419 6.54 28.53 -18.74
C HIS A 419 7.99 28.58 -18.26
N PHE A 420 8.33 27.69 -17.35
CA PHE A 420 9.65 27.58 -16.72
C PHE A 420 10.26 26.23 -17.08
N GLN A 421 11.49 26.24 -17.57
CA GLN A 421 12.17 25.03 -17.97
C GLN A 421 12.86 24.39 -16.76
N ILE A 422 12.53 23.14 -16.48
CA ILE A 422 13.16 22.34 -15.45
C ILE A 422 14.24 21.51 -16.14
N LEU A 423 15.49 21.81 -15.81
CA LEU A 423 16.65 21.19 -16.44
C LEU A 423 17.28 20.14 -15.50
N PRO A 424 17.80 19.03 -16.05
CA PRO A 424 18.67 18.14 -15.30
C PRO A 424 20.00 18.84 -15.00
N TYR A 425 20.49 18.69 -13.77
CA TYR A 425 21.76 19.20 -13.27
C TYR A 425 22.57 18.03 -12.70
N GLU A 426 23.77 17.79 -13.20
CA GLU A 426 24.63 16.69 -12.74
C GLU A 426 25.67 17.21 -11.74
N GLU A 427 25.72 16.60 -10.56
CA GLU A 427 26.69 16.89 -9.51
C GLU A 427 27.13 15.57 -8.85
N GLU A 428 28.44 15.34 -8.75
CA GLU A 428 29.02 14.13 -8.13
C GLU A 428 28.48 12.80 -8.68
N GLY A 429 28.07 12.75 -9.95
CA GLY A 429 27.50 11.57 -10.59
C GLY A 429 26.02 11.31 -10.28
N GLN A 430 25.36 12.23 -9.57
CA GLN A 430 23.92 12.23 -9.32
C GLN A 430 23.21 13.30 -10.18
N VAL A 431 22.05 12.95 -10.73
CA VAL A 431 21.20 13.88 -11.51
C VAL A 431 20.16 14.49 -10.58
N PHE A 432 20.08 15.82 -10.58
CA PHE A 432 19.06 16.63 -9.93
C PHE A 432 18.23 17.39 -10.96
N PHE A 433 17.12 17.96 -10.55
CA PHE A 433 16.32 18.90 -11.33
C PHE A 433 16.41 20.29 -10.74
N SER A 434 16.47 21.31 -11.58
CA SER A 434 16.54 22.71 -11.16
C SER A 434 15.77 23.63 -12.11
N LEU A 435 15.25 24.72 -11.55
CA LEU A 435 14.62 25.85 -12.27
C LEU A 435 15.54 27.08 -12.37
N ASP A 436 16.68 27.05 -11.68
CA ASP A 436 17.53 28.18 -11.37
C ASP A 436 19.02 27.82 -11.52
N ASP A 437 19.32 27.05 -12.57
CA ASP A 437 20.67 26.67 -12.99
C ASP A 437 21.53 26.02 -11.88
N GLY A 438 20.88 25.18 -11.07
CA GLY A 438 21.52 24.44 -9.99
C GLY A 438 21.58 25.18 -8.66
N ALA A 439 21.07 26.41 -8.53
CA ALA A 439 21.02 27.10 -7.24
C ALA A 439 20.10 26.38 -6.24
N THR A 440 18.96 25.86 -6.72
CA THR A 440 18.08 24.96 -5.97
C THR A 440 17.97 23.63 -6.70
N LYS A 441 18.29 22.53 -6.00
CA LYS A 441 18.38 21.18 -6.55
C LYS A 441 17.31 20.28 -5.96
N PHE A 442 16.61 19.56 -6.83
CA PHE A 442 15.55 18.62 -6.45
C PHE A 442 15.90 17.22 -6.94
N THR A 443 15.68 16.22 -6.10
CA THR A 443 15.94 14.81 -6.40
C THR A 443 14.97 14.25 -7.46
N ASP A 444 13.77 14.81 -7.55
CA ASP A 444 12.76 14.48 -8.54
C ASP A 444 11.73 15.63 -8.68
N LEU A 445 10.79 15.49 -9.63
CA LEU A 445 9.77 16.50 -9.87
C LEU A 445 8.74 16.64 -8.73
N ILE A 446 8.57 15.61 -7.89
CA ILE A 446 7.64 15.67 -6.75
C ILE A 446 8.23 16.56 -5.68
N HIS A 447 9.50 16.33 -5.34
CA HIS A 447 10.24 17.18 -4.41
C HIS A 447 10.28 18.63 -4.90
N LEU A 448 10.42 18.86 -6.21
CA LEU A 448 10.31 20.19 -6.80
C LEU A 448 8.94 20.82 -6.56
N VAL A 449 7.85 20.10 -6.86
CA VAL A 449 6.48 20.61 -6.65
C VAL A 449 6.22 20.89 -5.17
N ASP A 450 6.51 19.94 -4.28
CA ASP A 450 6.35 20.10 -2.82
C ASP A 450 7.07 21.35 -2.30
N PHE A 451 8.30 21.57 -2.77
CA PHE A 451 9.05 22.76 -2.41
C PHE A 451 8.36 24.04 -2.87
N TYR A 452 7.88 24.09 -4.11
CA TYR A 452 7.28 25.29 -4.69
C TYR A 452 5.81 25.53 -4.30
N GLU A 453 5.14 24.53 -3.72
CA GLU A 453 3.86 24.70 -3.03
C GLU A 453 4.05 25.45 -1.69
N LEU A 454 5.13 25.14 -0.99
CA LEU A 454 5.46 25.78 0.30
C LEU A 454 6.19 27.11 0.12
N ASN A 455 7.10 27.19 -0.86
CA ASN A 455 8.05 28.28 -1.04
C ASN A 455 7.91 28.92 -2.41
N ARG A 456 8.06 30.25 -2.49
CA ARG A 456 8.01 30.93 -3.79
C ARG A 456 9.26 30.65 -4.64
N GLY A 457 10.45 30.63 -4.02
CA GLY A 457 11.73 30.54 -4.72
C GLY A 457 11.82 31.54 -5.88
N VAL A 458 12.27 31.06 -7.05
CA VAL A 458 12.40 31.85 -8.29
C VAL A 458 11.07 32.06 -9.05
N LEU A 459 9.98 31.43 -8.61
CA LEU A 459 8.68 31.56 -9.27
C LEU A 459 7.99 32.90 -8.90
N PRO A 460 7.07 33.40 -9.73
CA PRO A 460 6.31 34.61 -9.43
C PRO A 460 5.33 34.45 -8.26
N CYS A 461 4.82 33.24 -8.04
CA CYS A 461 3.95 32.88 -6.91
C CYS A 461 4.15 31.39 -6.57
N ARG A 462 3.64 30.96 -5.41
CA ARG A 462 3.64 29.55 -5.00
C ARG A 462 2.68 28.73 -5.86
N LEU A 463 3.01 27.46 -6.04
CA LEU A 463 2.09 26.48 -6.62
C LEU A 463 0.94 26.25 -5.64
N LYS A 464 -0.30 26.21 -6.13
CA LYS A 464 -1.49 26.08 -5.27
C LYS A 464 -2.53 25.13 -5.84
N HIS A 465 -2.76 25.20 -7.15
CA HIS A 465 -3.87 24.51 -7.79
C HIS A 465 -3.33 23.66 -8.93
N PRO A 466 -3.31 22.33 -8.80
CA PRO A 466 -2.92 21.47 -9.91
C PRO A 466 -3.99 21.56 -11.00
N CYS A 467 -3.58 21.89 -12.22
CA CYS A 467 -4.48 21.87 -13.37
C CYS A 467 -4.76 20.40 -13.73
N THR A 468 -6.00 19.98 -13.58
CA THR A 468 -6.44 18.60 -13.88
C THR A 468 -6.97 18.52 -15.31
N ALA A 469 -6.78 17.39 -16.01
CA ALA A 469 -7.21 17.24 -17.42
C ALA A 469 -8.74 17.22 -17.62
N VAL A 470 -9.50 17.51 -16.57
CA VAL A 470 -10.97 17.55 -16.55
C VAL A 470 -11.38 19.01 -16.45
N ALA A 471 -12.18 19.48 -17.41
CA ALA A 471 -12.86 20.76 -17.31
C ALA A 471 -13.90 20.67 -16.18
N LEU A 472 -13.87 21.61 -15.23
CA LEU A 472 -14.90 21.77 -14.22
C LEU A 472 -16.15 22.41 -14.83
#